data_AF-A0AAN6NJP9-F1
#
_entry.id   AF-A0AAN6NJP9-F1
#
_cell.length_a   1.000
_cell.length_b   1.000
_cell.length_c   1.000
_cell.angle_alpha   90.00
_cell.angle_beta   90.00
_cell.angle_gamma   90.00
#
_symmetry.space_group_name_H-M   'P 1'
#
loop_
_entity.id
_entity.type
_entity.pdbx_description
1 polymer ?
#
loop_
_entity_poly.entity_id
_entity_poly.type
_entity_poly.pdbx_seq_one_letter_code
_entity_poly.pdbx_strand_id
1 'polypeptide(L)'
;MLYHVKTKADGSGSGSVELKKMQLSSYPECALFEQTILSREDSGSMELLVKWHAPAPAGAEGTSQAGEQAEREKVKRLEAETITVELDPPPRIEELRKVEVDLHGSPTTCYKVGEEYDRWFSERFGFEVVFVYLGDGKRQVLGTSLLPPPPPIVTTSTHSHATSSHLMF
;
A
#
# COMPACT_ATOMS: atom_id res chain seq x y z
N MET A 1 -3.36 -0.73 1.87
CA MET A 1 -3.99 -1.95 1.30
C MET A 1 -4.45 -2.85 2.44
N LEU A 2 -5.51 -3.64 2.26
CA LEU A 2 -6.06 -4.52 3.31
C LEU A 2 -5.78 -6.00 3.03
N TYR A 3 -5.44 -6.75 4.08
CA TYR A 3 -5.22 -8.20 4.05
C TYR A 3 -5.99 -8.87 5.18
N HIS A 4 -6.69 -9.96 4.89
CA HIS A 4 -7.32 -10.82 5.90
C HIS A 4 -6.30 -11.82 6.43
N VAL A 5 -6.20 -11.91 7.75
CA VAL A 5 -5.38 -12.90 8.46
C VAL A 5 -6.10 -14.24 8.49
N LYS A 6 -5.52 -15.25 7.84
CA LYS A 6 -6.03 -16.62 7.83
C LYS A 6 -5.11 -17.54 8.61
N THR A 7 -5.67 -18.32 9.52
CA THR A 7 -4.93 -19.40 10.17
C THR A 7 -4.95 -20.63 9.27
N LYS A 8 -3.78 -21.04 8.79
CA LYS A 8 -3.61 -22.34 8.14
C LYS A 8 -3.26 -23.36 9.22
N ALA A 9 -4.14 -24.34 9.42
CA ALA A 9 -3.81 -25.50 10.22
C ALA A 9 -2.73 -26.29 9.48
N ASP A 10 -1.50 -26.26 9.99
CA ASP A 10 -0.53 -27.27 9.62
C ASP A 10 -0.81 -28.50 10.51
N GLY A 11 -0.58 -29.71 9.99
CA GLY A 11 -0.75 -30.93 10.79
C GLY A 11 0.22 -31.03 11.98
N SER A 12 0.98 -29.98 12.30
CA SER A 12 2.01 -29.92 13.33
C SER A 12 1.57 -29.20 14.62
N GLY A 13 0.37 -28.61 14.65
CA GLY A 13 -0.13 -27.88 15.82
C GLY A 13 0.45 -26.47 15.97
N SER A 14 1.29 -26.02 15.03
CA SER A 14 1.82 -24.67 14.92
C SER A 14 1.13 -23.97 13.74
N GLY A 15 -0.13 -23.55 13.92
CA GLY A 15 -0.89 -22.89 12.87
C GLY A 15 -0.12 -21.74 12.23
N SER A 16 0.21 -21.83 10.94
CA SER A 16 0.90 -20.77 10.22
C SER A 16 -0.11 -19.70 9.79
N VAL A 17 0.23 -18.43 9.97
CA VAL A 17 -0.61 -17.32 9.51
C VAL A 17 -0.36 -17.04 8.03
N GLU A 18 -1.44 -16.95 7.25
CA GLU A 18 -1.47 -16.57 5.84
C GLU A 18 -2.18 -15.22 5.68
N LEU A 19 -1.59 -14.28 4.93
CA LEU A 19 -2.21 -12.99 4.62
C LEU A 19 -2.85 -13.04 3.23
N LYS A 20 -4.19 -13.01 3.20
CA LYS A 20 -4.94 -12.99 1.94
C LYS A 20 -5.35 -11.57 1.58
N LYS A 21 -4.85 -11.05 0.44
CA LYS A 21 -5.24 -9.74 -0.09
C LYS A 21 -6.76 -9.63 -0.20
N MET A 22 -7.30 -8.54 0.32
CA MET A 22 -8.73 -8.25 0.24
C MET A 22 -9.05 -7.53 -1.07
N GLN A 23 -10.05 -8.05 -1.79
CA GLN A 23 -10.55 -7.51 -3.05
C GLN A 23 -12.07 -7.69 -3.09
N LEU A 24 -12.77 -6.76 -3.75
CA LEU A 24 -14.24 -6.77 -3.86
C LEU A 24 -14.82 -8.11 -4.32
N SER A 25 -14.13 -8.83 -5.21
CA SER A 25 -14.60 -10.12 -5.72
C SER A 25 -14.61 -11.25 -4.68
N SER A 26 -13.77 -11.17 -3.64
CA SER A 26 -13.69 -12.17 -2.55
C SER A 26 -14.18 -11.64 -1.21
N TYR A 27 -14.34 -10.32 -1.08
CA TYR A 27 -14.73 -9.59 0.13
C TYR A 27 -15.64 -8.42 -0.30
N PRO A 28 -16.93 -8.69 -0.61
CA PRO A 28 -17.86 -7.66 -1.06
C PRO A 28 -18.08 -6.57 -0.01
N GLU A 29 -17.84 -6.85 1.27
CA GLU A 29 -17.90 -5.89 2.39
C GLU A 29 -16.91 -4.73 2.21
N CYS A 30 -15.87 -4.90 1.38
CA CYS A 30 -15.01 -3.78 0.97
C CYS A 30 -15.80 -2.65 0.30
N ALA A 31 -16.99 -2.91 -0.25
CA ALA A 31 -17.86 -1.89 -0.84
C ALA A 31 -18.50 -0.97 0.21
N LEU A 32 -18.44 -1.33 1.50
CA LEU A 32 -18.92 -0.48 2.60
C LEU A 32 -17.92 0.63 2.97
N PHE A 33 -16.75 0.69 2.32
CA PHE A 33 -15.72 1.67 2.61
C PHE A 33 -15.55 2.63 1.44
N GLU A 34 -15.74 3.91 1.72
CA GLU A 34 -15.45 5.01 0.81
C GLU A 34 -14.09 5.60 1.14
N GLN A 35 -13.33 5.93 0.10
CA GLN A 35 -11.99 6.50 0.22
C GLN A 35 -11.98 7.88 -0.41
N THR A 36 -11.53 8.87 0.34
CA THR A 36 -11.38 10.25 -0.13
C THR A 36 -9.96 10.69 0.14
N ILE A 37 -9.29 11.16 -0.90
CA ILE A 37 -7.99 11.83 -0.77
C ILE A 37 -8.26 13.30 -0.46
N LEU A 38 -7.70 13.78 0.64
CA LEU A 38 -7.74 15.17 1.05
C LEU A 38 -6.37 15.80 0.82
N SER A 39 -6.34 16.94 0.13
CA SER A 39 -5.13 17.75 -0.05
C SER A 39 -5.21 18.99 0.82
N ARG A 40 -4.19 19.22 1.64
CA ARG A 40 -4.00 20.51 2.31
C ARG A 40 -3.18 21.44 1.42
N GLU A 41 -3.79 22.54 0.98
CA GLU A 41 -3.12 23.55 0.16
C GLU A 41 -2.01 24.30 0.95
N ASP A 42 -2.15 24.38 2.27
CA ASP A 42 -1.26 25.11 3.19
C ASP A 42 0.02 24.34 3.54
N SER A 43 -0.04 23.02 3.69
CA SER A 43 1.12 22.17 3.99
C SER A 43 1.62 21.37 2.79
N GLY A 44 0.83 21.27 1.72
CA GLY A 44 1.05 20.29 0.65
C GLY A 44 0.86 18.84 1.09
N SER A 45 0.38 18.60 2.32
CA SER A 45 0.18 17.25 2.85
C SER A 45 -1.06 16.60 2.23
N MET A 46 -0.97 15.29 2.05
CA MET A 46 -2.04 14.47 1.52
C MET A 46 -2.49 13.50 2.60
N GLU A 47 -3.80 13.37 2.78
CA GLU A 47 -4.41 12.47 3.75
C GLU A 47 -5.43 11.56 3.04
N LEU A 48 -5.50 10.30 3.44
CA LEU A 48 -6.54 9.37 3.03
C LEU A 48 -7.59 9.30 4.13
N LEU A 49 -8.77 9.87 3.87
CA LEU A 49 -9.95 9.65 4.69
C LEU A 49 -10.65 8.38 4.22
N VAL A 50 -10.87 7.45 5.14
CA VAL A 50 -11.70 6.26 4.92
C VAL A 50 -12.98 6.43 5.72
N LYS A 51 -14.12 6.33 5.05
CA LYS A 51 -15.45 6.35 5.67
C LYS A 51 -16.09 4.98 5.53
N TRP A 52 -16.55 4.44 6.65
CA TRP A 52 -17.35 3.22 6.72
C TRP A 52 -18.84 3.56 6.68
N HIS A 53 -19.56 2.90 5.78
CA HIS A 53 -21.01 2.97 5.66
C HIS A 53 -21.61 1.75 6.37
N ALA A 54 -22.01 1.94 7.63
CA ALA A 54 -22.65 0.89 8.40
C ALA A 54 -23.95 0.42 7.68
N PRO A 55 -24.18 -0.88 7.55
CA PRO A 55 -25.45 -1.39 7.03
C PRO A 55 -26.59 -0.86 7.90
N ALA A 56 -27.63 -0.30 7.27
CA ALA A 56 -28.78 0.20 8.00
C ALA A 56 -29.36 -0.92 8.85
N PRO A 57 -29.56 -0.72 10.17
CA PRO A 57 -30.24 -1.72 10.98
C PRO A 57 -31.66 -1.88 10.43
N ALA A 58 -32.07 -3.14 10.23
CA ALA A 58 -33.40 -3.46 9.72
C ALA A 58 -34.47 -2.80 10.61
N GLY A 59 -35.16 -1.78 10.09
CA GLY A 59 -36.26 -1.09 10.77
C GLY A 59 -35.98 0.29 11.36
N ALA A 60 -34.83 0.93 11.08
CA ALA A 60 -34.61 2.31 11.51
C ALA A 60 -35.27 3.34 10.56
N GLU A 61 -36.58 3.51 10.68
CA GLU A 61 -37.27 4.69 10.17
C GLU A 61 -37.05 5.87 11.12
N GLY A 62 -36.64 7.00 10.53
CA GLY A 62 -36.02 8.11 11.22
C GLY A 62 -36.94 8.87 12.18
N THR A 63 -36.35 9.32 13.28
CA THR A 63 -36.90 10.43 14.05
C THR A 63 -35.82 11.51 14.17
N SER A 64 -35.94 12.55 13.36
CA SER A 64 -35.07 13.73 13.41
C SER A 64 -35.55 14.65 14.53
N GLN A 65 -34.99 14.51 15.73
CA GLN A 65 -35.11 15.55 16.75
C GLN A 65 -33.87 16.45 16.68
N ALA A 66 -34.06 17.66 16.17
CA ALA A 66 -33.02 18.68 16.11
C ALA A 66 -32.83 19.29 17.52
N GLY A 67 -31.76 18.88 18.19
CA GLY A 67 -31.29 19.46 19.44
C GLY A 67 -29.78 19.26 19.58
N GLU A 68 -29.14 19.99 20.50
CA GLU A 68 -27.69 19.90 20.76
C GLU A 68 -27.22 18.47 21.05
N GLN A 69 -28.09 17.64 21.64
CA GLN A 69 -27.82 16.23 21.91
C GLN A 69 -27.75 15.39 20.62
N ALA A 70 -28.60 15.68 19.63
CA ALA A 70 -28.57 15.00 18.34
C ALA A 70 -27.30 15.36 17.54
N GLU A 71 -26.82 16.60 17.63
CA GLU A 71 -25.56 16.99 17.00
C GLU A 71 -24.35 16.30 17.65
N ARG A 72 -24.33 16.18 19.00
CA ARG A 72 -23.29 15.40 19.71
C ARG A 72 -23.28 13.94 19.30
N GLU A 73 -24.44 13.31 19.18
CA GLU A 73 -24.54 11.92 18.72
C GLU A 73 -24.10 11.73 17.28
N LYS A 74 -24.43 12.70 16.41
CA LYS A 74 -23.98 12.73 15.02
C LYS A 74 -22.46 12.84 14.92
N VAL A 75 -21.83 13.74 15.68
CA VAL A 75 -20.36 13.87 15.72
C VAL A 75 -19.72 12.56 16.19
N LYS A 76 -20.21 11.99 17.30
CA LYS A 76 -19.73 10.70 17.82
C LYS A 76 -19.83 9.58 16.79
N ARG A 77 -20.90 9.56 15.99
CA ARG A 77 -21.07 8.59 14.89
C ARG A 77 -20.02 8.79 13.80
N LEU A 78 -19.81 10.03 13.36
CA LEU A 78 -18.81 10.35 12.33
C LEU A 78 -17.40 9.98 12.78
N GLU A 79 -17.05 10.21 14.05
CA GLU A 79 -15.77 9.79 14.64
C GLU A 79 -15.61 8.27 14.66
N ALA A 80 -16.69 7.51 14.85
CA ALA A 80 -16.65 6.04 14.81
C ALA A 80 -16.62 5.49 13.37
N GLU A 81 -17.21 6.20 12.41
CA GLU A 81 -17.36 5.80 11.01
C GLU A 81 -16.18 6.24 10.14
N THR A 82 -15.27 7.08 10.63
CA THR A 82 -14.14 7.57 9.83
C THR A 82 -12.79 7.25 10.45
N ILE A 83 -11.77 7.12 9.60
CA ILE A 83 -10.36 7.09 10.00
C ILE A 83 -9.52 7.79 8.93
N THR A 84 -8.50 8.52 9.36
CA THR A 84 -7.59 9.25 8.46
C THR A 84 -6.20 8.64 8.52
N VAL A 85 -5.56 8.51 7.36
CA VAL A 85 -4.18 8.04 7.22
C VAL A 85 -3.35 9.15 6.56
N GLU A 86 -2.25 9.56 7.18
CA GLU A 86 -1.30 10.50 6.57
C GLU A 86 -0.57 9.83 5.40
N LEU A 87 -0.59 10.46 4.23
CA LEU A 87 0.09 9.97 3.02
C LEU A 87 1.32 10.82 2.65
N ASP A 88 1.33 12.12 3.01
CA ASP A 88 2.46 13.02 2.77
C ASP A 88 2.71 13.93 4.00
N PRO A 89 3.85 13.82 4.70
CA PRO A 89 4.94 12.89 4.42
C PRO A 89 4.47 11.45 4.55
N PRO A 90 4.96 10.53 3.69
CA PRO A 90 4.63 9.12 3.83
C PRO A 90 5.07 8.65 5.22
N PRO A 91 4.41 7.62 5.77
CA PRO A 91 4.84 7.01 7.01
C PRO A 91 6.34 6.67 6.94
N ARG A 92 7.07 6.97 8.02
CA ARG A 92 8.51 6.71 8.10
C ARG A 92 8.76 5.20 8.05
N ILE A 93 8.97 4.67 6.85
CA ILE A 93 9.04 3.24 6.58
C ILE A 93 10.14 2.53 7.37
N GLU A 94 11.19 3.25 7.77
CA GLU A 94 12.30 2.77 8.60
C GLU A 94 11.85 2.45 10.03
N GLU A 95 10.79 3.11 10.51
CA GLU A 95 10.20 2.94 11.83
C GLU A 95 9.04 1.92 11.82
N LEU A 96 8.54 1.55 10.63
CA LEU A 96 7.42 0.62 10.48
C LEU A 96 7.86 -0.85 10.43
N ARG A 97 7.02 -1.72 11.02
CA ARG A 97 7.23 -3.17 10.97
C ARG A 97 7.02 -3.69 9.55
N LYS A 98 8.02 -4.37 9.00
CA LYS A 98 7.92 -5.06 7.70
C LYS A 98 7.05 -6.30 7.79
N VAL A 99 6.34 -6.59 6.71
CA VAL A 99 5.52 -7.79 6.52
C VAL A 99 5.64 -8.26 5.08
N GLU A 100 5.88 -9.55 4.89
CA GLU A 100 5.88 -10.18 3.56
C GLU A 100 4.45 -10.53 3.18
N VAL A 101 4.02 -10.07 2.01
CA VAL A 101 2.70 -10.37 1.44
C VAL A 101 2.84 -10.96 0.04
N ASP A 102 1.86 -11.73 -0.38
CA ASP A 102 1.72 -12.14 -1.78
C ASP A 102 0.93 -11.10 -2.56
N LEU A 103 1.58 -10.49 -3.55
CA LEU A 103 0.95 -9.56 -4.47
C LEU A 103 0.89 -10.20 -5.86
N HIS A 104 -0.21 -10.92 -6.12
CA HIS A 104 -0.46 -11.61 -7.40
C HIS A 104 0.61 -12.68 -7.72
N GLY A 105 0.98 -13.50 -6.74
CA GLY A 105 1.99 -14.57 -6.86
C GLY A 105 3.42 -14.08 -6.66
N SER A 106 3.63 -12.79 -6.42
CA SER A 106 4.95 -12.21 -6.15
C SER A 106 5.07 -11.87 -4.67
N PRO A 107 6.03 -12.47 -3.94
CA PRO A 107 6.42 -12.00 -2.62
C PRO A 107 6.79 -10.52 -2.68
N THR A 108 6.25 -9.73 -1.77
CA THR A 108 6.42 -8.28 -1.72
C THR A 108 6.51 -7.83 -0.27
N THR A 109 7.57 -7.10 0.07
CA THR A 109 7.70 -6.44 1.38
C THR A 109 6.75 -5.25 1.45
N CYS A 110 5.86 -5.25 2.44
CA CYS A 110 5.01 -4.12 2.83
C CYS A 110 5.31 -3.71 4.28
N TYR A 111 4.65 -2.64 4.74
CA TYR A 111 4.87 -2.04 6.05
C TYR A 111 3.55 -1.95 6.82
N LYS A 112 3.49 -2.48 8.04
CA LYS A 112 2.33 -2.29 8.93
C LYS A 112 2.25 -0.82 9.31
N VAL A 113 1.11 -0.18 9.05
CA VAL A 113 0.94 1.27 9.29
C VAL A 113 0.72 1.57 10.77
N GLY A 114 -0.08 0.75 11.45
CA GLY A 114 -0.37 0.91 12.88
C GLY A 114 -1.46 -0.05 13.33
N GLU A 115 -1.41 -0.45 14.61
CA GLU A 115 -2.39 -1.40 15.18
C GLU A 115 -3.78 -0.78 15.33
N GLU A 116 -3.87 0.55 15.41
CA GLU A 116 -5.11 1.32 15.41
C GLU A 116 -5.89 1.14 14.11
N TYR A 117 -5.20 1.10 12.96
CA TYR A 117 -5.84 0.88 11.66
C TYR A 117 -6.29 -0.56 11.53
N ASP A 118 -5.42 -1.52 11.88
CA ASP A 118 -5.74 -2.95 11.88
C ASP A 118 -7.00 -3.22 12.71
N ARG A 119 -7.04 -2.69 13.94
CA ARG A 119 -8.19 -2.79 14.83
C ARG A 119 -9.43 -2.12 14.22
N TRP A 120 -9.27 -0.92 13.66
CA TRP A 120 -10.39 -0.19 13.08
C TRP A 120 -11.05 -1.03 11.98
N PHE A 121 -10.29 -1.52 11.00
CA PHE A 121 -10.84 -2.37 9.95
C PHE A 121 -11.40 -3.69 10.49
N SER A 122 -10.67 -4.36 11.39
CA SER A 122 -11.08 -5.66 11.94
C SER A 122 -12.45 -5.62 12.62
N GLU A 123 -12.73 -4.56 13.38
CA GLU A 123 -14.03 -4.37 14.05
C GLU A 123 -15.20 -4.26 13.05
N ARG A 124 -14.98 -3.68 11.86
CA ARG A 124 -16.04 -3.48 10.85
C ARG A 124 -16.20 -4.68 9.93
N PHE A 125 -15.11 -5.40 9.65
CA PHE A 125 -15.16 -6.63 8.86
C PHE A 125 -15.60 -7.85 9.67
N GLY A 126 -15.41 -7.85 10.99
CA GLY A 126 -15.75 -8.98 11.87
C GLY A 126 -14.72 -10.12 11.84
N PHE A 127 -13.54 -9.88 11.27
CA PHE A 127 -12.39 -10.78 11.24
C PHE A 127 -11.09 -9.97 11.29
N GLU A 128 -9.98 -10.63 11.56
CA GLU A 128 -8.68 -9.95 11.70
C GLU A 128 -8.18 -9.46 10.33
N VAL A 129 -7.95 -8.14 10.26
CA VAL A 129 -7.51 -7.41 9.06
C VAL A 129 -6.24 -6.63 9.39
N VAL A 130 -5.29 -6.69 8.45
CA VAL A 130 -4.07 -5.89 8.50
C VAL A 130 -4.10 -4.83 7.39
N PHE A 131 -3.89 -3.58 7.78
CA PHE A 131 -3.69 -2.46 6.88
C PHE A 131 -2.19 -2.21 6.67
N VAL A 132 -1.75 -2.38 5.42
CA VAL A 132 -0.34 -2.23 5.05
C VAL A 132 -0.13 -1.10 4.05
N TYR A 133 0.98 -0.40 4.21
CA TYR A 133 1.55 0.50 3.22
C TYR A 133 2.52 -0.28 2.32
N LEU A 134 2.40 -0.13 1.00
CA LEU A 134 3.23 -0.85 0.03
C LEU A 134 4.67 -0.33 -0.01
N GLY A 135 4.95 0.84 0.55
CA GLY A 135 6.25 1.50 0.41
C GLY A 135 6.37 2.21 -0.93
N ASP A 136 7.60 2.32 -1.43
CA ASP A 136 7.92 3.02 -2.68
C ASP A 136 7.54 2.24 -3.96
N GLY A 137 6.93 1.05 -3.82
CA GLY A 137 6.39 0.25 -4.91
C GLY A 137 7.44 -0.22 -5.93
N LYS A 138 8.74 -0.06 -5.63
CA LYS A 138 9.81 -0.44 -6.54
C LYS A 138 9.97 -1.95 -6.52
N ARG A 139 9.48 -2.60 -7.57
CA ARG A 139 9.89 -3.97 -7.87
C ARG A 139 11.35 -3.94 -8.31
N GLN A 140 12.15 -4.84 -7.76
CA GLN A 140 13.45 -5.13 -8.35
C GLN A 140 13.19 -5.63 -9.79
N VAL A 141 13.75 -4.95 -10.79
CA VAL A 141 13.60 -5.36 -12.20
C VAL A 141 14.36 -6.67 -12.39
N LEU A 142 13.66 -7.81 -12.42
CA LEU A 142 14.24 -9.15 -12.64
C LEU A 142 14.61 -9.41 -14.12
N GLY A 143 14.98 -8.38 -14.87
CA GLY A 143 15.14 -8.40 -16.32
C GLY A 143 16.48 -7.89 -16.84
N THR A 144 17.57 -8.01 -16.07
CA THR A 144 18.92 -7.63 -16.57
C THR A 144 19.48 -8.62 -17.61
N SER A 145 18.89 -9.80 -17.74
CA SER A 145 19.38 -10.86 -18.64
C SER A 145 19.04 -10.65 -20.13
N LEU A 146 18.25 -9.64 -20.49
CA LEU A 146 17.95 -9.29 -21.89
C LEU A 146 18.73 -8.07 -22.38
N LEU A 147 19.64 -7.53 -21.58
CA LEU A 147 20.52 -6.47 -22.06
C LEU A 147 21.48 -7.07 -23.11
N PRO A 148 21.55 -6.48 -24.31
CA PRO A 148 22.55 -6.89 -25.30
C PRO A 148 23.95 -6.77 -24.68
N PRO A 149 24.87 -7.70 -25.00
CA PRO A 149 26.23 -7.62 -24.48
C PRO A 149 26.83 -6.25 -24.81
N PRO A 150 27.64 -5.67 -23.91
CA PRO A 150 28.29 -4.40 -24.17
C PRO A 150 29.11 -4.52 -25.46
N PRO A 151 29.15 -3.47 -26.31
CA PRO A 151 29.93 -3.51 -27.53
C PRO A 151 31.40 -3.81 -27.20
N PRO A 152 32.10 -4.61 -28.04
CA PRO A 152 33.51 -4.90 -27.81
C PRO A 152 34.29 -3.59 -27.76
N ILE A 153 35.06 -3.40 -26.68
CA ILE A 153 35.99 -2.28 -26.55
C ILE A 153 37.04 -2.44 -27.64
N VAL A 154 36.94 -1.68 -28.72
CA VAL A 154 37.98 -1.61 -29.74
C VAL A 154 39.12 -0.78 -29.15
N THR A 155 40.13 -1.45 -28.59
CA THR A 155 41.42 -0.82 -28.32
C THR A 155 42.09 -0.55 -29.66
N THR A 156 41.90 0.65 -30.22
CA THR A 156 42.71 1.08 -31.36
C THR A 156 44.13 1.28 -30.88
N SER A 157 44.97 0.28 -31.10
CA SER A 157 46.42 0.39 -30.99
C SER A 157 46.91 1.32 -32.10
N THR A 158 47.18 2.58 -31.74
CA THR A 158 47.73 3.60 -32.64
C THR A 158 49.14 3.19 -33.04
N HIS A 159 49.30 2.54 -34.20
CA HIS A 159 50.61 2.34 -34.82
C HIS A 159 50.96 3.57 -35.67
N SER A 160 51.83 4.42 -35.13
CA SER A 160 52.45 5.52 -35.85
C SER A 160 53.39 4.96 -36.92
N HIS A 161 53.09 5.19 -38.20
CA HIS A 161 54.06 4.92 -39.28
C HIS A 161 54.47 6.25 -39.91
N ALA A 162 55.73 6.63 -39.65
CA ALA A 162 56.39 7.75 -40.29
C ALA A 162 56.91 7.29 -41.67
N THR A 163 56.54 8.00 -42.73
CA THR A 163 57.13 7.80 -44.06
C THR A 163 57.73 9.11 -44.56
N SER A 164 59.06 9.08 -44.57
CA SER A 164 59.95 9.94 -45.33
C SER A 164 59.74 9.73 -46.83
N SER A 165 59.73 10.82 -47.61
CA SER A 165 60.06 10.77 -49.04
C SER A 165 60.63 12.11 -49.50
N HIS A 166 61.84 11.98 -50.04
CA HIS A 166 62.69 12.94 -50.71
C HIS A 166 62.08 13.39 -52.05
N LEU A 167 62.24 14.66 -52.43
CA LEU A 167 62.15 15.11 -53.82
C LEU A 167 63.43 15.87 -54.19
N MET A 168 63.99 15.48 -55.34
CA MET A 168 65.21 16.03 -55.95
C MET A 168 65.03 17.48 -56.42
N PHE A 169 66.10 18.25 -56.30
CA PHE A 169 66.57 19.20 -57.32
C PHE A 169 68.04 18.91 -57.59
#